data_AF-A0A928SSU2-F1
#
_entry.id   AF-A0A928SSU2-F1
#
_cell.length_a   1.000
_cell.length_b   1.000
_cell.length_c   1.000
_cell.angle_alpha   90.00
_cell.angle_beta   90.00
_cell.angle_gamma   90.00
#
_symmetry.space_group_name_H-M   'P 1'
#
loop_
_entity.id
_entity.type
_entity.pdbx_description
1 polymer ?
#
loop_
_entity_poly.entity_id
_entity_poly.type
_entity_poly.pdbx_seq_one_letter_code
_entity_poly.pdbx_strand_id
1 'polypeptide(L)'
;MAARAASAVSGVAPDDWRPGSLAGDPVLQALADIRHLTRAASLQLALDVGEIVFHRIFSGNSARVRRRGPKDASFRRLALHPELPMSATNLWRAVAIYELSLRVPALGRSPRLGVSHARAVLGLPPSSQARLIARADAESWTVTRLSEEAAQRRTGRGGRPRKAEVERALETLRRLSALPATTLLDRDAIARMSSEDVEVGLVTLRELSEVLTELARELRRVSAKR
;
A
#
# COMPACT_ATOMS: atom_id res chain seq x y z
N MET A 1 31.18 6.22 -33.15
CA MET A 1 32.20 5.86 -32.15
C MET A 1 32.27 6.94 -31.08
N ALA A 2 31.50 6.79 -30.02
CA ALA A 2 31.60 7.64 -28.83
C ALA A 2 31.49 6.72 -27.61
N ALA A 3 32.62 6.56 -26.92
CA ALA A 3 32.77 5.73 -25.74
C ALA A 3 31.84 6.26 -24.63
N ARG A 4 30.87 5.44 -24.21
CA ARG A 4 30.08 5.70 -23.02
C ARG A 4 30.81 5.12 -21.82
N ALA A 5 31.20 6.01 -20.91
CA ALA A 5 31.62 5.68 -19.57
C ALA A 5 30.58 4.75 -18.94
N ALA A 6 31.00 3.51 -18.69
CA ALA A 6 30.29 2.58 -17.82
C ALA A 6 30.23 3.24 -16.44
N SER A 7 29.05 3.73 -16.06
CA SER A 7 28.78 4.10 -14.68
C SER A 7 28.80 2.80 -13.88
N ALA A 8 29.96 2.51 -13.31
CA ALA A 8 30.14 1.48 -12.31
C ALA A 8 29.28 1.86 -11.10
N VAL A 9 28.03 1.42 -11.10
CA VAL A 9 27.35 1.09 -9.85
C VAL A 9 28.07 -0.15 -9.36
N SER A 10 29.19 0.11 -8.67
CA SER A 10 29.95 -0.89 -7.94
C SER A 10 28.96 -1.74 -7.18
N GLY A 11 28.97 -3.05 -7.46
CA GLY A 11 28.35 -4.02 -6.57
C GLY A 11 28.82 -3.66 -5.17
N VAL A 12 27.87 -3.30 -4.31
CA VAL A 12 28.13 -3.15 -2.89
C VAL A 12 28.58 -4.54 -2.47
N ALA A 13 29.89 -4.69 -2.24
CA ALA A 13 30.43 -5.87 -1.59
C ALA A 13 29.58 -6.12 -0.33
N PRO A 14 29.25 -7.38 0.02
CA PRO A 14 28.51 -7.66 1.25
C PRO A 14 29.33 -7.11 2.42
N ASP A 15 28.95 -5.93 2.86
CA ASP A 15 29.64 -5.07 3.82
C ASP A 15 29.60 -5.76 5.18
N ASP A 16 30.77 -6.18 5.68
CA ASP A 16 31.18 -6.55 7.04
C ASP A 16 30.09 -6.86 8.09
N TRP A 17 29.08 -7.67 7.72
CA TRP A 17 28.09 -8.17 8.67
C TRP A 17 28.77 -9.19 9.59
N ARG A 18 29.11 -8.75 10.80
CA ARG A 18 29.40 -9.63 11.92
C ARG A 18 28.07 -9.91 12.66
N PRO A 19 27.66 -11.18 12.79
CA PRO A 19 26.54 -11.55 13.64
C PRO A 19 26.60 -10.83 14.98
N GLY A 20 25.58 -10.02 15.29
CA GLY A 20 25.39 -9.57 16.66
C GLY A 20 25.16 -10.80 17.53
N SER A 21 25.98 -11.01 18.56
CA SER A 21 25.89 -12.20 19.42
C SER A 21 24.57 -12.22 20.19
N LEU A 22 23.51 -12.71 19.55
CA LEU A 22 22.35 -13.26 20.23
C LEU A 22 22.81 -14.62 20.76
N ALA A 23 23.52 -14.58 21.89
CA ALA A 23 24.20 -15.72 22.45
C ALA A 23 23.26 -16.92 22.62
N GLY A 24 23.53 -18.00 21.88
CA GLY A 24 23.11 -19.36 22.21
C GLY A 24 22.11 -20.05 21.28
N ASP A 25 21.28 -19.33 20.51
CA ASP A 25 20.24 -19.96 19.68
C ASP A 25 20.56 -19.89 18.17
N PRO A 26 20.94 -21.03 17.54
CA PRO A 26 21.27 -21.08 16.12
C PRO A 26 20.08 -20.74 15.21
N VAL A 27 18.83 -20.96 15.64
CA VAL A 27 17.63 -20.64 14.87
C VAL A 27 17.41 -19.12 14.82
N LEU A 28 17.57 -18.43 15.95
CA LEU A 28 17.46 -16.97 15.99
C LEU A 28 18.55 -16.29 15.18
N GLN A 29 19.76 -16.86 15.19
CA GLN A 29 20.87 -16.38 14.37
C GLN A 29 20.57 -16.55 12.87
N ALA A 30 20.17 -17.74 12.44
CA ALA A 30 19.78 -18.00 11.05
C ALA A 30 18.63 -17.09 10.60
N LEU A 31 17.63 -16.86 11.47
CA LEU A 31 16.54 -15.93 11.18
C LEU A 31 17.04 -14.49 10.97
N ALA A 32 17.97 -14.02 11.81
CA ALA A 32 18.58 -12.70 11.65
C ALA A 32 19.33 -12.56 10.32
N ASP A 33 20.12 -13.59 9.96
CA ASP A 33 20.91 -13.62 8.73
C ASP A 33 20.02 -13.67 7.47
N ILE A 34 19.00 -14.55 7.45
CA ILE A 34 18.01 -14.61 6.36
C ILE A 34 17.29 -13.26 6.22
N ARG A 35 16.89 -12.64 7.34
CA ARG A 35 16.23 -11.32 7.32
C ARG A 35 17.14 -10.23 6.80
N HIS A 36 18.45 -10.30 7.07
CA HIS A 36 19.41 -9.33 6.56
C HIS A 36 19.60 -9.50 5.05
N LEU A 37 19.90 -10.72 4.60
CA LEU A 37 20.06 -11.06 3.17
C LEU A 37 18.82 -10.70 2.35
N THR A 38 17.64 -11.10 2.82
CA THR A 38 16.38 -10.83 2.12
C THR A 38 16.11 -9.33 2.02
N ARG A 39 16.42 -8.55 3.06
CA ARG A 39 16.23 -7.09 3.07
C ARG A 39 17.14 -6.41 2.06
N ALA A 40 18.43 -6.74 2.06
CA ALA A 40 19.41 -6.17 1.14
C ALA A 40 19.07 -6.52 -0.31
N ALA A 41 18.81 -7.81 -0.60
CA ALA A 41 18.44 -8.29 -1.93
C ALA A 41 17.15 -7.64 -2.45
N SER A 42 16.14 -7.51 -1.59
CA SER A 42 14.87 -6.88 -1.99
C SER A 42 15.06 -5.41 -2.35
N LEU A 43 15.92 -4.69 -1.62
CA LEU A 43 16.17 -3.27 -1.87
C LEU A 43 16.96 -3.07 -3.15
N GLN A 44 18.02 -3.86 -3.34
CA GLN A 44 18.80 -3.82 -4.56
C GLN A 44 17.93 -4.12 -5.78
N LEU A 45 17.12 -5.17 -5.74
CA LEU A 45 16.18 -5.50 -6.82
C LEU A 45 15.23 -4.33 -7.14
N ALA A 46 14.71 -3.65 -6.11
CA ALA A 46 13.84 -2.50 -6.32
C ALA A 46 14.58 -1.30 -6.94
N LEU A 47 15.85 -1.09 -6.58
CA LEU A 47 16.70 -0.05 -7.15
C LEU A 47 17.03 -0.36 -8.62
N ASP A 48 17.45 -1.58 -8.94
CA ASP A 48 17.83 -2.01 -10.29
C ASP A 48 16.63 -1.94 -11.24
N VAL A 49 15.50 -2.49 -10.84
CA VAL A 49 14.25 -2.41 -11.64
C VAL A 49 13.82 -0.95 -11.80
N GLY A 50 13.90 -0.17 -10.73
CA GLY A 50 13.57 1.25 -10.76
C GLY A 50 14.45 2.03 -11.73
N GLU A 51 15.75 1.77 -11.73
CA GLU A 51 16.74 2.37 -12.62
C GLU A 51 16.46 2.04 -14.09
N ILE A 52 16.25 0.76 -14.40
CA ILE A 52 15.96 0.30 -15.77
C ILE A 52 14.73 1.02 -16.32
N VAL A 53 13.65 1.06 -15.54
CA VAL A 53 12.41 1.72 -15.95
C VAL A 53 12.59 3.24 -16.04
N PHE A 54 13.29 3.85 -15.09
CA PHE A 54 13.57 5.29 -15.06
C PHE A 54 14.33 5.76 -16.31
N HIS A 55 15.39 5.06 -16.71
CA HIS A 55 16.16 5.43 -17.90
C HIS A 55 15.46 5.05 -19.20
N ARG A 56 14.88 3.84 -19.30
CA ARG A 56 14.30 3.37 -20.57
C ARG A 56 12.96 4.00 -20.90
N ILE A 57 12.12 4.30 -19.92
CA ILE A 57 10.76 4.84 -20.14
C ILE A 57 10.69 6.34 -19.85
N PHE A 58 11.36 6.80 -18.80
CA PHE A 58 11.31 8.21 -18.38
C PHE A 58 12.52 9.02 -18.83
N SER A 59 13.47 8.41 -19.56
CA SER A 59 14.66 9.06 -20.14
C SER A 59 15.51 9.78 -19.09
N GLY A 60 15.58 9.24 -17.87
CA GLY A 60 16.36 9.85 -16.80
C GLY A 60 15.70 11.07 -16.14
N ASN A 61 14.43 11.37 -16.44
CA ASN A 61 13.80 12.62 -16.04
C ASN A 61 12.85 12.45 -14.84
N SER A 62 13.30 12.83 -13.64
CA SER A 62 12.51 12.76 -12.41
C SER A 62 11.26 13.64 -12.43
N ALA A 63 11.26 14.75 -13.17
CA ALA A 63 10.06 15.59 -13.29
C ALA A 63 8.93 14.87 -14.05
N ARG A 64 9.26 14.03 -15.04
CA ARG A 64 8.28 13.20 -15.77
C ARG A 64 7.67 12.13 -14.87
N VAL A 65 8.48 11.49 -14.04
CA VAL A 65 8.01 10.50 -13.06
C VAL A 65 7.00 11.14 -12.09
N ARG A 66 7.36 12.28 -11.49
CA ARG A 66 6.50 12.99 -10.53
C ARG A 66 5.20 13.49 -11.13
N ARG A 67 5.21 13.99 -12.37
CA ARG A 67 4.00 14.47 -13.06
C ARG A 67 3.02 13.35 -13.39
N ARG A 68 3.52 12.16 -13.76
CA ARG A 68 2.70 11.04 -14.25
C ARG A 68 2.16 10.16 -13.11
N GLY A 69 2.96 9.97 -12.07
CA GLY A 69 2.55 9.27 -10.85
C GLY A 69 2.18 7.78 -11.04
N PRO A 70 1.50 7.16 -10.05
CA PRO A 70 1.25 5.72 -9.99
C PRO A 70 0.32 5.15 -11.07
N LYS A 71 -0.41 6.01 -11.79
CA LYS A 71 -1.42 5.59 -12.77
C LYS A 71 -0.94 5.68 -14.21
N ASP A 72 0.35 5.98 -14.44
CA ASP A 72 0.92 6.09 -15.78
C ASP A 72 0.67 4.81 -16.59
N ALA A 73 0.30 4.99 -17.86
CA ALA A 73 -0.02 3.87 -18.76
C ALA A 73 1.19 2.97 -19.04
N SER A 74 2.42 3.49 -18.94
CA SER A 74 3.64 2.72 -19.22
C SER A 74 3.84 1.58 -18.22
N PHE A 75 3.50 1.78 -16.93
CA PHE A 75 3.55 0.73 -15.92
C PHE A 75 2.55 -0.40 -16.21
N ARG A 76 1.34 -0.04 -16.65
CA ARG A 76 0.32 -1.02 -17.04
C ARG A 76 0.74 -1.80 -18.28
N ARG A 77 1.29 -1.11 -19.30
CA ARG A 77 1.80 -1.76 -20.52
C ARG A 77 2.94 -2.74 -20.23
N LEU A 78 3.89 -2.38 -19.37
CA LEU A 78 4.95 -3.29 -18.96
C LEU A 78 4.40 -4.51 -18.21
N ALA A 79 3.49 -4.29 -17.26
CA ALA A 79 2.93 -5.38 -16.44
C ALA A 79 2.04 -6.36 -17.21
N LEU A 80 1.62 -6.03 -18.44
CA LEU A 80 0.91 -6.94 -19.34
C LEU A 80 1.86 -7.91 -20.07
N HIS A 81 3.18 -7.70 -20.00
CA HIS A 81 4.13 -8.57 -20.67
C HIS A 81 4.26 -9.91 -19.93
N PRO A 82 4.08 -11.07 -20.60
CA PRO A 82 4.02 -12.38 -19.94
C PRO A 82 5.33 -12.77 -19.23
N GLU A 83 6.47 -12.29 -19.72
CA GLU A 83 7.78 -12.57 -19.13
C GLU A 83 8.14 -11.70 -17.92
N LEU A 84 7.32 -10.71 -17.58
CA LEU A 84 7.60 -9.79 -16.47
C LEU A 84 6.87 -10.25 -15.20
N PRO A 85 7.56 -10.78 -14.17
CA PRO A 85 6.94 -11.25 -12.94
C PRO A 85 6.62 -10.09 -11.97
N MET A 86 6.17 -8.93 -12.49
CA MET A 86 5.91 -7.74 -11.69
C MET A 86 4.62 -7.02 -12.10
N SER A 87 3.81 -6.72 -11.09
CA SER A 87 2.63 -5.87 -11.27
C SER A 87 2.99 -4.42 -11.55
N ALA A 88 2.07 -3.68 -12.18
CA ALA A 88 2.23 -2.24 -12.43
C ALA A 88 2.51 -1.44 -11.13
N THR A 89 1.89 -1.85 -10.02
CA THR A 89 2.11 -1.25 -8.70
C THR A 89 3.55 -1.48 -8.21
N ASN A 90 4.10 -2.68 -8.41
CA ASN A 90 5.48 -2.98 -8.02
C ASN A 90 6.47 -2.21 -8.89
N LEU A 91 6.23 -2.09 -10.19
CA LEU A 91 7.04 -1.26 -11.09
C LEU A 91 7.04 0.21 -10.69
N TRP A 92 5.86 0.77 -10.41
CA TRP A 92 5.76 2.14 -9.92
C TRP A 92 6.53 2.33 -8.60
N ARG A 93 6.39 1.40 -7.64
CA ARG A 93 7.12 1.47 -6.37
C ARG A 93 8.64 1.40 -6.57
N ALA A 94 9.12 0.52 -7.46
CA ALA A 94 10.53 0.41 -7.79
C ALA A 94 11.09 1.74 -8.33
N VAL A 95 10.40 2.36 -9.29
CA VAL A 95 10.79 3.68 -9.82
C VAL A 95 10.77 4.75 -8.74
N ALA A 96 9.74 4.78 -7.89
CA ALA A 96 9.64 5.75 -6.81
C ALA A 96 10.75 5.58 -5.75
N ILE A 97 11.17 4.35 -5.48
CA ILE A 97 12.29 4.04 -4.57
C ILE A 97 13.62 4.47 -5.19
N TYR A 98 13.85 4.20 -6.48
CA TYR A 98 15.03 4.68 -7.19
C TYR A 98 15.10 6.22 -7.24
N GLU A 99 13.99 6.89 -7.57
CA GLU A 99 13.96 8.37 -7.55
C GLU A 99 14.21 8.93 -6.13
N LEU A 100 13.80 8.20 -5.10
CA LEU A 100 14.06 8.55 -3.71
C LEU A 100 15.54 8.35 -3.34
N SER A 101 16.18 7.27 -3.79
CA SER A 101 17.60 7.01 -3.50
C SER A 101 18.52 8.03 -4.14
N LEU A 102 18.17 8.57 -5.32
CA LEU A 102 18.89 9.68 -5.96
C LEU A 102 18.93 10.95 -5.08
N ARG A 103 17.93 11.15 -4.23
CA ARG A 103 17.83 12.32 -3.32
C ARG A 103 18.25 12.02 -1.90
N VAL A 104 18.18 10.75 -1.50
CA VAL A 104 18.45 10.28 -0.13
C VAL A 104 19.46 9.14 -0.20
N PRO A 105 20.78 9.47 -0.28
CA PRO A 105 21.83 8.47 -0.45
C PRO A 105 21.88 7.39 0.63
N ALA A 106 21.38 7.69 1.83
CA ALA A 106 21.30 6.74 2.95
C ALA A 106 20.55 5.45 2.58
N LEU A 107 19.54 5.50 1.69
CA LEU A 107 18.82 4.30 1.25
C LEU A 107 19.70 3.30 0.49
N GLY A 108 20.72 3.75 -0.23
CA GLY A 108 21.62 2.85 -0.96
C GLY A 108 22.85 2.40 -0.16
N ARG A 109 23.08 3.00 1.01
CA ARG A 109 24.33 2.81 1.79
C ARG A 109 24.09 2.18 3.15
N SER A 110 22.91 2.34 3.74
CA SER A 110 22.64 1.78 5.06
C SER A 110 22.15 0.34 4.98
N PRO A 111 22.80 -0.63 5.65
CA PRO A 111 22.32 -2.01 5.75
C PRO A 111 21.05 -2.15 6.60
N ARG A 112 20.67 -1.09 7.33
CA ARG A 112 19.48 -1.09 8.22
C ARG A 112 18.21 -0.70 7.47
N LEU A 113 18.37 0.09 6.41
CA LEU A 113 17.27 0.54 5.58
C LEU A 113 16.96 -0.52 4.52
N GLY A 114 15.66 -0.76 4.32
CA GLY A 114 15.17 -1.79 3.42
C GLY A 114 14.02 -1.25 2.57
N VAL A 115 13.53 -2.06 1.64
CA VAL A 115 12.37 -1.70 0.79
C VAL A 115 11.19 -1.20 1.61
N SER A 116 10.89 -1.86 2.73
CA SER A 116 9.76 -1.49 3.59
C SER A 116 9.94 -0.11 4.22
N HIS A 117 11.16 0.27 4.61
CA HIS A 117 11.48 1.62 5.08
C HIS A 117 11.28 2.67 3.98
N ALA A 118 11.82 2.40 2.78
CA ALA A 118 11.63 3.28 1.63
C ALA A 118 10.15 3.46 1.29
N ARG A 119 9.36 2.37 1.29
CA ARG A 119 7.91 2.40 1.04
C ARG A 119 7.14 3.20 2.09
N ALA A 120 7.52 3.12 3.36
CA ALA A 120 6.83 3.80 4.46
C ALA A 120 6.78 5.33 4.27
N VAL A 121 7.81 5.91 3.64
CA VAL A 121 7.92 7.36 3.40
C VAL A 121 7.43 7.79 2.02
N LEU A 122 7.07 6.86 1.13
CA LEU A 122 6.48 7.22 -0.17
C LEU A 122 5.19 8.01 0.04
N GLY A 123 5.00 9.03 -0.81
CA GLY A 123 3.86 9.95 -0.75
C GLY A 123 4.00 11.11 0.25
N LEU A 124 5.07 11.16 1.05
CA LEU A 124 5.38 12.33 1.87
C LEU A 124 6.06 13.44 1.06
N PRO A 125 6.01 14.71 1.52
CA PRO A 125 6.81 15.79 0.97
C PRO A 125 8.31 15.43 0.96
N PRO A 126 9.09 15.83 -0.06
CA PRO A 126 10.52 15.47 -0.19
C PRO A 126 11.37 15.75 1.06
N SER A 127 11.13 16.88 1.74
CA SER A 127 11.82 17.24 2.98
C SER A 127 11.51 16.27 4.13
N SER A 128 10.25 15.84 4.26
CA SER A 128 9.85 14.84 5.25
C SER A 128 10.42 13.46 4.96
N GLN A 129 10.52 13.07 3.68
CA GLN A 129 11.13 11.79 3.28
C GLN A 129 12.59 11.70 3.74
N ALA A 130 13.40 12.69 3.36
CA ALA A 130 14.83 12.72 3.70
C ALA A 130 15.05 12.73 5.21
N ARG A 131 14.31 13.58 5.94
CA ARG A 131 14.40 13.69 7.39
C ARG A 131 14.03 12.39 8.10
N LEU A 132 12.94 11.74 7.70
CA LEU A 132 12.50 10.50 8.36
C LEU A 132 13.44 9.34 8.07
N ILE A 133 13.96 9.24 6.84
CA ILE A 133 14.96 8.21 6.51
C ILE A 133 16.24 8.41 7.32
N ALA A 134 16.75 9.64 7.39
CA ALA A 134 17.98 9.93 8.15
C ALA A 134 17.81 9.60 9.65
N ARG A 135 16.65 9.95 10.23
CA ARG A 135 16.34 9.59 11.62
C ARG A 135 16.18 8.09 11.82
N ALA A 136 15.49 7.41 10.89
CA ALA A 136 15.32 5.97 10.97
C ALA A 136 16.65 5.22 10.92
N ASP A 137 17.60 5.72 10.14
CA ASP A 137 18.95 5.17 10.06
C ASP A 137 19.74 5.41 11.37
N ALA A 138 19.79 6.67 11.81
CA ALA A 138 20.53 7.08 13.00
C ALA A 138 20.01 6.43 14.29
N GLU A 139 18.69 6.38 14.46
CA GLU A 139 18.02 5.85 15.66
C GLU A 139 17.64 4.36 15.51
N SER A 140 18.03 3.69 14.42
CA SER A 140 17.70 2.29 14.13
C SER A 140 16.20 1.97 14.24
N TRP A 141 15.34 2.81 13.65
CA TRP A 141 13.91 2.62 13.73
C TRP A 141 13.46 1.33 13.03
N THR A 142 12.44 0.70 13.62
CA THR A 142 11.69 -0.34 12.94
C THR A 142 10.78 0.26 11.86
N VAL A 143 10.36 -0.57 10.90
CA VAL A 143 9.37 -0.19 9.88
C VAL A 143 8.09 0.32 10.52
N THR A 144 7.65 -0.28 11.63
CA THR A 144 6.45 0.13 12.38
C THR A 144 6.58 1.57 12.86
N ARG A 145 7.64 1.89 13.60
CA ARG A 145 7.89 3.24 14.12
C ARG A 145 8.01 4.28 13.00
N LEU A 146 8.75 3.96 11.94
CA LEU A 146 8.85 4.85 10.77
C LEU A 146 7.48 5.08 10.11
N SER A 147 6.64 4.04 10.03
CA SER A 147 5.30 4.14 9.43
C SER A 147 4.36 5.02 10.25
N GLU A 148 4.43 4.94 11.58
CA GLU A 148 3.69 5.81 12.51
C GLU A 148 4.11 7.28 12.36
N GLU A 149 5.41 7.54 12.38
CA GLU A 149 5.98 8.88 12.18
C GLU A 149 5.66 9.45 10.79
N ALA A 150 5.66 8.58 9.77
CA ALA A 150 5.22 8.94 8.42
C ALA A 150 3.72 9.26 8.40
N ALA A 151 2.88 8.47 9.07
CA ALA A 151 1.44 8.67 9.11
C ALA A 151 1.06 10.01 9.74
N GLN A 152 1.70 10.39 10.85
CA GLN A 152 1.48 11.69 11.51
C GLN A 152 1.78 12.88 10.59
N ARG A 153 2.70 12.72 9.63
CA ARG A 153 3.15 13.78 8.71
C ARG A 153 2.40 13.80 7.38
N ARG A 154 1.47 12.87 7.16
CA ARG A 154 0.55 12.92 6.02
C ARG A 154 -0.53 13.96 6.35
N THR A 155 -0.26 15.22 6.01
CA THR A 155 -1.27 16.28 6.04
C THR A 155 -2.29 15.99 4.94
N GLY A 156 -3.44 15.41 5.31
CA GLY A 156 -4.51 15.05 4.38
C GLY A 156 -4.65 13.54 4.20
N ARG A 157 -5.76 13.02 4.71
CA ARG A 157 -6.32 11.65 4.63
C ARG A 157 -5.73 10.72 3.56
N GLY A 158 -5.23 9.57 4.01
CA GLY A 158 -4.89 8.39 3.19
C GLY A 158 -5.87 7.22 3.32
N GLY A 159 -7.12 7.52 3.63
CA GLY A 159 -8.29 6.67 3.47
C GLY A 159 -9.48 7.62 3.36
N ARG A 160 -10.50 7.29 2.54
CA ARG A 160 -11.80 8.00 2.58
C ARG A 160 -12.16 8.14 4.07
N PRO A 161 -12.56 9.33 4.56
CA PRO A 161 -13.07 9.39 5.93
C PRO A 161 -14.04 8.25 6.12
N ARG A 162 -13.91 7.48 7.21
CA ARG A 162 -14.94 6.51 7.54
C ARG A 162 -16.24 7.31 7.56
N LYS A 163 -17.09 7.03 6.57
CA LYS A 163 -18.45 7.55 6.54
C LYS A 163 -19.05 7.28 7.91
N ALA A 164 -19.80 8.24 8.45
CA ALA A 164 -20.54 8.02 9.69
C ALA A 164 -21.34 6.72 9.54
N GLU A 165 -21.55 5.96 10.61
CA GLU A 165 -22.18 4.64 10.50
C GLU A 165 -23.55 4.71 9.83
N VAL A 166 -24.29 5.79 10.11
CA VAL A 166 -25.55 6.15 9.44
C VAL A 166 -25.37 6.37 7.93
N GLU A 167 -24.32 7.06 7.49
CA GLU A 167 -24.04 7.26 6.05
C GLU A 167 -23.67 5.96 5.33
N ARG A 168 -23.01 5.02 6.02
CA ARG A 168 -22.72 3.69 5.47
C ARG A 168 -23.98 2.85 5.38
N ALA A 169 -24.79 2.84 6.43
CA ALA A 169 -26.08 2.16 6.44
C ALA A 169 -26.98 2.65 5.31
N LEU A 170 -27.10 3.97 5.12
CA LEU A 170 -27.88 4.58 4.03
C LEU A 170 -27.34 4.21 2.65
N GLU A 171 -26.02 4.10 2.46
CA GLU A 171 -25.46 3.66 1.18
C GLU A 171 -25.73 2.17 0.91
N THR A 172 -25.64 1.31 1.93
CA THR A 172 -26.01 -0.10 1.82
C THR A 172 -27.48 -0.26 1.46
N LEU A 173 -28.37 0.46 2.14
CA LEU A 173 -29.81 0.45 1.85
C LEU A 173 -30.10 0.94 0.43
N ARG A 174 -29.41 1.99 -0.03
CA ARG A 174 -29.54 2.50 -1.42
C ARG A 174 -29.11 1.45 -2.45
N ARG A 175 -28.10 0.62 -2.14
CA ARG A 175 -27.67 -0.45 -3.03
C ARG A 175 -28.68 -1.59 -3.06
N LEU A 176 -29.20 -1.99 -1.89
CA LEU A 176 -30.24 -3.01 -1.79
C LEU A 176 -31.53 -2.58 -2.51
N SER A 177 -31.94 -1.32 -2.37
CA SER A 177 -33.11 -0.78 -3.08
C SER A 177 -32.91 -0.66 -4.59
N ALA A 178 -31.66 -0.68 -5.06
CA ALA A 178 -31.34 -0.62 -6.48
C ALA A 178 -31.23 -2.01 -7.12
N LEU A 179 -31.31 -3.09 -6.34
CA LEU A 179 -31.37 -4.44 -6.87
C LEU A 179 -32.72 -4.68 -7.56
N PRO A 180 -32.77 -5.41 -8.67
CA PRO A 180 -34.03 -5.84 -9.27
C PRO A 180 -34.84 -6.63 -8.25
N ALA A 181 -36.14 -6.35 -8.15
CA ALA A 181 -37.04 -7.10 -7.25
C ALA A 181 -36.99 -8.61 -7.51
N THR A 182 -36.71 -9.02 -8.75
CA THR A 182 -36.54 -10.42 -9.17
C THR A 182 -35.33 -11.11 -8.53
N THR A 183 -34.31 -10.37 -8.08
CA THR A 183 -33.12 -10.92 -7.41
C THR A 183 -33.38 -11.16 -5.92
N LEU A 184 -34.17 -10.30 -5.27
CA LEU A 184 -34.49 -10.41 -3.84
C LEU A 184 -35.71 -11.29 -3.58
N LEU A 185 -36.56 -11.50 -4.59
CA LEU A 185 -37.78 -12.30 -4.53
C LEU A 185 -37.67 -13.56 -5.40
N ASP A 186 -36.46 -14.13 -5.52
CA ASP A 186 -36.27 -15.43 -6.17
C ASP A 186 -36.99 -16.51 -5.33
N ARG A 187 -38.21 -16.82 -5.77
CA ARG A 187 -39.11 -17.76 -5.09
C ARG A 187 -38.55 -19.17 -5.04
N ASP A 188 -37.80 -19.56 -6.07
CA ASP A 188 -37.21 -20.90 -6.16
C ASP A 188 -36.03 -21.02 -5.19
N ALA A 189 -35.24 -19.96 -5.03
CA ALA A 189 -34.18 -19.91 -4.03
C ALA A 189 -34.75 -19.92 -2.60
N ILE A 190 -35.80 -19.12 -2.33
CA ILE A 190 -36.47 -19.08 -1.03
C ILE A 190 -37.10 -20.44 -0.69
N ALA A 191 -37.73 -21.12 -1.66
CA ALA A 191 -38.33 -22.44 -1.46
C ALA A 191 -37.30 -23.55 -1.14
N ARG A 192 -36.02 -23.34 -1.48
CA ARG A 192 -34.93 -24.27 -1.17
C ARG A 192 -34.24 -23.99 0.17
N MET A 193 -34.59 -22.89 0.84
CA MET A 193 -34.02 -22.57 2.15
C MET A 193 -34.52 -23.54 3.21
N SER A 194 -33.68 -23.83 4.21
CA SER A 194 -34.11 -24.61 5.36
C SER A 194 -35.15 -23.82 6.17
N SER A 195 -36.01 -24.52 6.92
CA SER A 195 -36.98 -23.85 7.80
C SER A 195 -36.32 -22.95 8.84
N GLU A 196 -35.13 -23.32 9.31
CA GLU A 196 -34.31 -22.53 10.23
C GLU A 196 -33.83 -21.22 9.58
N ASP A 197 -33.31 -21.28 8.35
CA ASP A 197 -32.87 -20.10 7.61
C ASP A 197 -34.02 -19.13 7.29
N VAL A 198 -35.21 -19.69 7.00
CA VAL A 198 -36.43 -18.89 6.77
C VAL A 198 -36.85 -18.16 8.06
N GLU A 199 -36.84 -18.83 9.20
CA GLU A 199 -37.20 -18.23 10.48
C GLU A 199 -36.22 -17.12 10.88
N VAL A 200 -34.91 -17.36 10.76
CA VAL A 200 -33.86 -16.37 10.98
C VAL A 200 -34.03 -15.17 10.04
N GLY A 201 -34.31 -15.42 8.76
CA GLY A 201 -34.57 -14.39 7.77
C GLY A 201 -35.76 -13.51 8.13
N LEU A 202 -36.87 -14.11 8.58
CA LEU A 202 -38.08 -13.39 9.00
C LEU A 202 -37.85 -12.51 10.23
N VAL A 203 -37.15 -13.03 11.24
CA VAL A 203 -36.80 -12.24 12.44
C VAL A 203 -35.92 -11.06 12.05
N THR A 204 -34.89 -11.30 11.24
CA THR A 204 -33.96 -10.26 10.77
C THR A 204 -34.69 -9.18 9.98
N LEU A 205 -35.63 -9.55 9.09
CA LEU A 205 -36.43 -8.60 8.32
C LEU A 205 -37.35 -7.74 9.19
N ARG A 206 -37.93 -8.33 10.25
CA ARG A 206 -38.77 -7.60 11.21
C ARG A 206 -37.96 -6.54 11.96
N GLU A 207 -36.84 -6.94 12.55
CA GLU A 207 -35.94 -6.04 13.26
C GLU A 207 -35.43 -4.92 12.35
N LEU A 208 -35.05 -5.26 11.11
CA LEU A 208 -34.62 -4.28 10.13
C LEU A 208 -35.74 -3.29 9.79
N SER A 209 -36.98 -3.75 9.62
CA SER A 209 -38.12 -2.88 9.35
C SER A 209 -38.38 -1.86 10.48
N GLU A 210 -38.26 -2.29 11.73
CA GLU A 210 -38.40 -1.41 12.90
C GLU A 210 -37.31 -0.34 12.92
N VAL A 211 -36.05 -0.74 12.73
CA VAL A 211 -34.90 0.17 12.67
C VAL A 211 -35.03 1.17 11.52
N LEU A 212 -35.45 0.72 10.33
CA LEU A 212 -35.65 1.59 9.17
C LEU A 212 -36.78 2.60 9.39
N THR A 213 -37.83 2.19 10.08
CA THR A 213 -38.95 3.08 10.43
C THR A 213 -38.48 4.18 11.38
N GLU A 214 -37.70 3.84 12.40
CA GLU A 214 -37.14 4.82 13.34
C GLU A 214 -36.16 5.77 12.65
N LEU A 215 -35.25 5.25 11.83
CA LEU A 215 -34.32 6.05 11.04
C LEU A 215 -35.05 7.04 10.12
N ALA A 216 -36.16 6.62 9.49
CA ALA A 216 -36.97 7.50 8.66
C ALA A 216 -37.64 8.63 9.47
N ARG A 217 -38.09 8.38 10.71
CA ARG A 217 -38.63 9.42 11.60
C ARG A 217 -37.57 10.46 11.93
N GLU A 218 -36.37 10.01 12.30
CA GLU A 218 -35.27 10.90 12.66
C GLU A 218 -34.78 11.75 11.48
N LEU A 219 -34.64 11.15 10.28
CA LEU A 219 -34.29 11.91 9.08
C LEU A 219 -35.34 12.98 8.74
N ARG A 220 -36.64 12.68 8.90
CA ARG A 220 -37.71 13.67 8.73
C ARG A 220 -37.62 14.80 9.75
N ARG A 221 -37.41 14.48 11.04
CA ARG A 221 -37.23 15.46 12.12
C ARG A 221 -36.06 16.41 11.84
N VAL A 222 -34.93 15.88 11.40
CA VAL A 222 -33.74 16.69 11.04
C VAL A 222 -33.99 17.52 9.78
N SER A 223 -34.68 16.97 8.78
CA SER A 223 -35.01 17.70 7.55
C SER A 223 -35.96 18.87 7.78
N ALA A 224 -36.88 18.78 8.74
CA ALA A 224 -37.84 19.85 9.06
C ALA A 224 -37.24 21.00 9.89
N LYS A 225 -36.04 20.81 10.45
CA LYS A 225 -35.31 21.82 11.25
C LYS A 225 -34.22 22.56 10.46
N ARG A 226 -34.02 22.20 9.20
CA ARG A 226 -33.05 22.81 8.27
C ARG A 226 -33.78 23.67 7.26
#